data_AF-A0A5A5TEU5-F1
#
_entry.id   AF-A0A5A5TEU5-F1
#
_cell.length_a   1.000
_cell.length_b   1.000
_cell.length_c   1.000
_cell.angle_alpha   90.00
_cell.angle_beta   90.00
_cell.angle_gamma   90.00
#
_symmetry.space_group_name_H-M   'P 1'
#
loop_
_entity.id
_entity.type
_entity.pdbx_description
1 polymer ?
#
loop_
_entity_poly.entity_id
_entity_poly.type
_entity_poly.pdbx_seq_one_letter_code
_entity_poly.pdbx_strand_id
1 'polypeptide(L)'
;MMSIMQVTQTIHFMPTLPVRSKKKAAQPMLPGLEPESTQPETAKITNRQIAEVLAGIAEMIEGQNGNPYRVQAYRNAARGVLDLTEPAANILERGERLPIPGLGTRLNQRISELVTLGSMTINNGFCMDALPMGVRVLMSVEHIGPYTAIRLYQELGIETVEQLLQAANRKQIRQLAGFGIRSEARLKAAAEQILTHKNTNHSLGGAA
;
A
#
# COMPACT_ATOMS: atom_id res chain seq x y z
N MET A 1 -23.81 17.73 -7.63
CA MET A 1 -22.37 17.46 -7.86
C MET A 1 -21.91 16.42 -6.85
N MET A 2 -21.78 15.16 -7.24
CA MET A 2 -21.35 14.08 -6.35
C MET A 2 -19.82 14.00 -6.33
N SER A 3 -19.26 14.06 -5.13
CA SER A 3 -17.82 14.06 -4.87
C SER A 3 -17.26 12.65 -5.01
N ILE A 4 -16.24 12.54 -5.86
CA ILE A 4 -15.57 11.30 -6.29
C ILE A 4 -14.62 10.89 -5.17
N MET A 5 -15.02 9.95 -4.30
CA MET A 5 -14.11 9.46 -3.25
C MET A 5 -13.18 8.38 -3.82
N GLN A 6 -12.04 8.82 -4.37
CA GLN A 6 -10.85 7.98 -4.44
C GLN A 6 -10.45 7.63 -2.99
N VAL A 7 -10.23 6.35 -2.67
CA VAL A 7 -9.61 5.98 -1.38
C VAL A 7 -8.12 6.34 -1.48
N THR A 8 -7.80 7.57 -1.10
CA THR A 8 -6.44 8.10 -0.98
C THR A 8 -5.96 7.85 0.45
N GLN A 9 -4.94 7.01 0.60
CA GLN A 9 -4.21 6.87 1.85
C GLN A 9 -2.90 7.62 1.74
N THR A 10 -2.73 8.65 2.55
CA THR A 10 -1.49 9.43 2.65
C THR A 10 -0.65 8.84 3.76
N ILE A 11 0.55 8.37 3.42
CA ILE A 11 1.53 7.92 4.41
C ILE A 11 2.43 9.11 4.73
N HIS A 12 2.44 9.52 6.00
CA HIS A 12 3.30 10.57 6.52
C HIS A 12 4.54 9.95 7.16
N PHE A 13 5.72 10.36 6.70
CA PHE A 13 7.00 10.11 7.33
C PHE A 13 7.52 11.45 7.87
N MET A 14 7.66 11.58 9.19
CA MET A 14 8.24 12.80 9.78
C MET A 14 9.76 12.73 9.66
N PRO A 15 10.43 13.60 8.87
CA PRO A 15 11.86 13.77 9.00
C PRO A 15 12.12 14.37 10.39
N THR A 16 13.05 13.79 11.15
CA THR A 16 13.53 14.40 12.39
C THR A 16 14.07 15.79 12.07
N LEU A 17 13.40 16.84 12.55
CA LEU A 17 13.89 18.22 12.45
C LEU A 17 15.30 18.30 13.06
N PRO A 18 16.24 19.07 12.46
CA PRO A 18 17.59 19.15 12.97
C PRO A 18 17.58 19.79 14.36
N VAL A 19 18.04 19.04 15.36
CA VAL A 19 18.38 19.57 16.69
C VAL A 19 19.52 20.57 16.49
N ARG A 20 19.28 21.84 16.84
CA ARG A 20 20.28 22.92 16.83
C ARG A 20 21.41 22.59 17.81
N SER A 21 22.48 21.96 17.33
CA SER A 21 23.68 21.70 18.14
C SER A 21 24.32 23.02 18.55
N LYS A 22 24.41 23.23 19.88
CA LYS A 22 25.09 24.37 20.50
C LYS A 22 26.57 24.38 20.10
N LYS A 23 27.07 25.55 19.69
CA LYS A 23 28.50 25.88 19.49
C LYS A 23 29.35 25.31 20.64
N LYS A 24 30.36 24.49 20.32
CA LYS A 24 31.48 24.22 21.22
C LYS A 24 32.72 24.96 20.71
N ALA A 25 33.37 25.64 21.64
CA ALA A 25 34.40 26.65 21.45
C ALA A 25 35.68 26.13 20.78
N ALA A 26 36.39 27.07 20.17
CA ALA A 26 37.66 26.93 19.46
C ALA A 26 38.80 26.41 20.35
N GLN A 27 39.66 25.56 19.77
CA GLN A 27 41.06 25.35 20.16
C GLN A 27 41.94 25.19 18.90
N PRO A 28 43.23 25.59 18.95
CA PRO A 28 44.02 25.95 17.78
C PRO A 28 44.68 24.75 17.08
N MET A 29 45.09 25.01 15.83
CA MET A 29 45.39 24.04 14.77
C MET A 29 46.83 23.49 14.85
N LEU A 30 47.00 22.21 14.47
CA LEU A 30 48.29 21.64 14.03
C LEU A 30 48.31 21.60 12.49
N PRO A 31 49.39 22.06 11.82
CA PRO A 31 49.48 22.05 10.36
C PRO A 31 49.94 20.68 9.83
N GLY A 32 49.26 20.14 8.80
CA GLY A 32 49.80 19.03 8.01
C GLY A 32 48.94 17.77 7.83
N LEU A 33 47.63 17.83 8.07
CA LEU A 33 46.69 16.83 7.58
C LEU A 33 45.52 17.59 6.95
N GLU A 34 45.42 17.54 5.63
CA GLU A 34 44.23 18.01 4.91
C GLU A 34 43.00 17.37 5.58
N PRO A 35 42.05 18.16 6.11
CA PRO A 35 40.82 17.58 6.65
C PRO A 35 40.05 16.99 5.47
N GLU A 36 40.09 15.67 5.40
CA GLU A 36 39.13 14.82 4.71
C GLU A 36 37.75 15.48 4.74
N SER A 37 37.22 15.70 3.54
CA SER A 37 36.03 16.48 3.21
C SER A 37 34.84 16.14 4.10
N THR A 38 34.77 16.79 5.26
CA THR A 38 33.62 16.77 6.15
C THR A 38 32.66 17.83 5.64
N GLN A 39 31.87 17.48 4.62
CA GLN A 39 30.70 18.29 4.28
C GLN A 39 29.60 18.03 5.32
N PRO A 40 28.87 19.08 5.76
CA PRO A 40 27.86 18.96 6.79
C PRO A 40 26.65 18.20 6.23
N GLU A 41 26.49 16.94 6.65
CA GLU A 41 25.38 16.08 6.23
C GLU A 41 24.05 16.63 6.78
N THR A 42 23.36 17.41 5.94
CA THR A 42 21.90 17.54 6.04
C THR A 42 21.34 16.13 6.08
N ALA A 43 20.60 15.75 7.14
CA ALA A 43 20.03 14.41 7.30
C ALA A 43 19.00 14.12 6.19
N LYS A 44 19.49 13.72 5.02
CA LYS A 44 18.69 13.26 3.88
C LYS A 44 18.18 11.86 4.20
N ILE A 45 16.96 11.54 3.77
CA ILE A 45 16.40 10.21 3.90
C ILE A 45 17.32 9.18 3.23
N THR A 46 17.67 8.13 3.96
CA THR A 46 18.59 7.10 3.48
C THR A 46 17.88 6.10 2.57
N ASN A 47 18.61 5.45 1.66
CA ASN A 47 18.06 4.37 0.82
C ASN A 47 17.40 3.27 1.66
N ARG A 48 17.97 2.98 2.85
CA ARG A 48 17.38 2.04 3.81
C ARG A 48 16.00 2.47 4.28
N GLN A 49 15.84 3.72 4.69
CA GLN A 49 14.53 4.25 5.13
C GLN A 49 13.51 4.23 3.99
N ILE A 50 13.91 4.59 2.77
CA ILE A 50 13.04 4.50 1.59
C ILE A 50 12.60 3.05 1.36
N ALA A 51 13.54 2.10 1.41
CA ALA A 51 13.26 0.68 1.22
C ALA A 51 12.32 0.12 2.30
N GLU A 52 12.51 0.50 3.55
CA GLU A 52 11.63 0.12 4.67
C GLU A 52 10.20 0.62 4.45
N VAL A 53 10.02 1.87 4.03
CA VAL A 53 8.70 2.42 3.68
C VAL A 53 8.06 1.65 2.52
N LEU A 54 8.81 1.39 1.44
CA LEU A 54 8.30 0.65 0.29
C LEU A 54 7.93 -0.80 0.63
N ALA A 55 8.71 -1.45 1.49
CA ALA A 55 8.41 -2.79 1.99
C ALA A 55 7.15 -2.80 2.86
N GLY A 56 7.01 -1.84 3.77
CA GLY A 56 5.80 -1.68 4.59
C GLY A 56 4.54 -1.41 3.75
N ILE A 57 4.67 -0.65 2.66
CA ILE A 57 3.57 -0.46 1.70
C ILE A 57 3.20 -1.78 1.02
N ALA A 58 4.18 -2.60 0.63
CA ALA A 58 3.90 -3.90 0.04
C ALA A 58 3.14 -4.82 1.00
N GLU A 59 3.57 -4.87 2.27
CA GLU A 59 2.90 -5.63 3.34
C GLU A 59 1.48 -5.11 3.58
N MET A 60 1.29 -3.79 3.62
CA MET A 60 -0.03 -3.18 3.75
C MET A 60 -0.96 -3.56 2.57
N ILE A 61 -0.48 -3.45 1.34
CA ILE A 61 -1.26 -3.82 0.14
C ILE A 61 -1.59 -5.32 0.18
N GLU A 62 -0.63 -6.16 0.55
CA GLU A 62 -0.82 -7.61 0.67
C GLU A 62 -1.84 -7.97 1.76
N GLY A 63 -1.75 -7.34 2.94
CA GLY A 63 -2.68 -7.52 4.05
C GLY A 63 -4.11 -7.08 3.75
N GLN A 64 -4.29 -6.14 2.82
CA GLN A 64 -5.60 -5.73 2.29
C GLN A 64 -6.08 -6.60 1.12
N ASN A 65 -5.41 -7.73 0.83
CA ASN A 65 -5.67 -8.56 -0.34
C ASN A 65 -5.64 -7.75 -1.65
N GLY A 66 -4.78 -6.74 -1.74
CA GLY A 66 -4.62 -5.88 -2.90
C GLY A 66 -3.94 -6.56 -4.09
N ASN A 67 -3.71 -5.80 -5.16
CA ASN A 67 -3.18 -6.33 -6.41
C ASN A 67 -1.75 -6.92 -6.23
N PRO A 68 -1.51 -8.20 -6.57
CA PRO A 68 -0.22 -8.87 -6.38
C PRO A 68 0.88 -8.29 -7.26
N TYR A 69 0.56 -7.77 -8.45
CA TYR A 69 1.51 -7.02 -9.28
C TYR A 69 1.96 -5.74 -8.59
N ARG A 70 1.05 -5.05 -7.86
CA ARG A 70 1.41 -3.87 -7.07
C ARG A 70 2.30 -4.27 -5.89
N VAL A 71 1.95 -5.33 -5.15
CA VAL A 71 2.79 -5.87 -4.07
C VAL A 71 4.20 -6.14 -4.59
N GLN A 72 4.32 -6.86 -5.71
CA GLN A 72 5.62 -7.20 -6.28
C GLN A 72 6.38 -5.96 -6.78
N ALA A 73 5.70 -4.98 -7.37
CA ALA A 73 6.32 -3.72 -7.78
C ALA A 73 6.93 -2.95 -6.60
N TYR A 74 6.21 -2.84 -5.48
CA TYR A 74 6.74 -2.18 -4.26
C TYR A 74 7.89 -2.97 -3.64
N ARG A 75 7.84 -4.31 -3.61
CA ARG A 75 8.97 -5.16 -3.15
C ARG A 75 10.20 -5.03 -4.05
N ASN A 76 10.01 -5.02 -5.36
CA ASN A 76 11.09 -4.84 -6.32
C ASN A 76 11.69 -3.45 -6.21
N ALA A 77 10.88 -2.42 -6.01
CA ALA A 77 11.34 -1.06 -5.76
C ALA A 77 12.17 -0.98 -4.47
N ALA A 78 11.73 -1.61 -3.38
CA ALA A 78 12.46 -1.63 -2.12
C ALA A 78 13.86 -2.26 -2.28
N ARG A 79 13.95 -3.43 -2.96
CA ARG A 79 15.24 -4.07 -3.27
C ARG A 79 16.10 -3.19 -4.18
N GLY A 80 15.51 -2.70 -5.28
CA GLY A 80 16.21 -1.87 -6.24
C GLY A 80 16.79 -0.60 -5.65
N VAL A 81 16.11 0.03 -4.68
CA VAL A 81 16.63 1.22 -3.97
C VAL A 81 17.85 0.88 -3.11
N LEU A 82 17.89 -0.30 -2.49
CA LEU A 82 19.04 -0.76 -1.71
C LEU A 82 20.26 -1.06 -2.60
N ASP A 83 20.02 -1.53 -3.83
CA ASP A 83 21.06 -1.91 -4.78
C ASP A 83 21.64 -0.71 -5.57
N LEU A 84 21.13 0.51 -5.36
CA LEU A 84 21.65 1.70 -6.03
C LEU A 84 23.06 2.04 -5.53
N THR A 85 23.98 2.28 -6.48
CA THR A 85 25.34 2.73 -6.20
C THR A 85 25.39 4.16 -5.67
N GLU A 86 24.40 4.97 -6.04
CA GLU A 86 24.25 6.35 -5.58
C GLU A 86 23.02 6.46 -4.66
N PRO A 87 23.04 7.32 -3.62
CA PRO A 87 21.86 7.62 -2.83
C PRO A 87 20.67 8.05 -3.70
N ALA A 88 19.53 7.37 -3.54
CA ALA A 88 18.29 7.66 -4.25
C ALA A 88 17.86 9.12 -4.06
N ALA A 89 18.10 9.69 -2.88
CA ALA A 89 17.81 11.08 -2.58
C ALA A 89 18.57 12.05 -3.53
N ASN A 90 19.84 11.77 -3.83
CA ASN A 90 20.65 12.63 -4.69
C ASN A 90 20.20 12.52 -6.16
N ILE A 91 19.88 11.32 -6.64
CA ILE A 91 19.34 11.09 -7.99
C ILE A 91 18.02 11.88 -8.16
N LEU A 92 17.13 11.77 -7.18
CA LEU A 92 15.81 12.39 -7.24
C LEU A 92 15.86 13.91 -7.08
N GLU A 93 16.80 14.45 -6.30
CA GLU A 93 17.04 15.90 -6.21
C GLU A 93 17.47 16.51 -7.54
N ARG A 94 18.18 15.76 -8.39
CA ARG A 94 18.51 16.17 -9.76
C ARG A 94 17.31 16.10 -10.72
N GLY A 95 16.15 15.62 -10.26
CA GLY A 95 14.98 15.37 -11.10
C GLY A 95 15.13 14.15 -12.00
N GLU A 96 16.12 13.30 -11.75
CA GLU A 96 16.34 12.06 -12.50
C GLU A 96 15.44 10.95 -11.97
N ARG A 97 15.13 9.99 -12.84
CA ARG A 97 14.39 8.78 -12.44
C ARG A 97 15.34 7.80 -11.77
N LEU A 98 14.86 7.06 -10.77
CA LEU A 98 15.64 5.97 -10.20
C LEU A 98 15.87 4.89 -11.27
N PRO A 99 17.13 4.51 -11.54
CA PRO A 99 17.49 3.56 -12.60
C PRO A 99 17.24 2.11 -12.16
N ILE A 100 16.02 1.82 -11.68
CA ILE A 100 15.63 0.50 -11.18
C ILE A 100 14.85 -0.24 -12.27
N PRO A 101 15.33 -1.41 -12.73
CA PRO A 101 14.64 -2.22 -13.72
C PRO A 101 13.21 -2.58 -13.28
N GLY A 102 12.24 -2.38 -14.18
CA GLY A 102 10.83 -2.66 -13.91
C GLY A 102 10.11 -1.63 -13.03
N LEU A 103 10.78 -0.54 -12.64
CA LEU A 103 10.16 0.55 -11.88
C LEU A 103 9.40 1.53 -12.79
N GLY A 104 8.08 1.42 -12.82
CA GLY A 104 7.24 2.28 -13.66
C GLY A 104 7.24 3.77 -13.24
N THR A 105 6.90 4.66 -14.19
CA THR A 105 6.91 6.13 -14.02
C THR A 105 6.11 6.60 -12.80
N ARG A 106 4.92 6.03 -12.57
CA ARG A 106 4.06 6.41 -11.42
C ARG A 106 4.69 6.08 -10.08
N LEU A 107 5.39 4.95 -9.98
CA LEU A 107 6.03 4.54 -8.74
C LEU A 107 7.30 5.36 -8.49
N ASN A 108 8.07 5.65 -9.55
CA ASN A 108 9.18 6.60 -9.51
C ASN A 108 8.75 7.97 -8.96
N GLN A 109 7.65 8.52 -9.48
CA GLN A 109 7.11 9.80 -9.01
C GLN A 109 6.71 9.77 -7.52
N ARG A 110 6.07 8.68 -7.06
CA ARG A 110 5.71 8.52 -5.64
C ARG A 110 6.93 8.41 -4.72
N ILE A 111 8.01 7.78 -5.19
CA ILE A 111 9.26 7.72 -4.41
C ILE A 111 9.89 9.11 -4.37
N SER A 112 9.83 9.88 -5.46
CA SER A 112 10.25 11.29 -5.47
C SER A 112 9.45 12.12 -4.46
N GLU A 113 8.13 11.97 -4.40
CA GLU A 113 7.27 12.64 -3.41
C GLU A 113 7.67 12.25 -1.99
N LEU A 114 7.91 10.96 -1.71
CA LEU A 114 8.37 10.51 -0.40
C LEU A 114 9.67 11.19 0.02
N VAL A 115 10.64 11.30 -0.89
CA VAL A 115 11.95 11.89 -0.60
C VAL A 115 11.86 13.39 -0.39
N THR A 116 11.10 14.09 -1.24
CA THR A 116 11.01 15.55 -1.24
C THR A 116 10.05 16.12 -0.19
N LEU A 117 8.91 15.44 0.02
CA LEU A 117 7.80 15.91 0.86
C LEU A 117 7.72 15.15 2.19
N GLY A 118 8.51 14.10 2.38
CA GLY A 118 8.35 13.18 3.52
C GLY A 118 7.02 12.42 3.50
N SER A 119 6.27 12.45 2.40
CA SER A 119 4.99 11.77 2.30
C SER A 119 4.70 11.35 0.87
N MET A 120 3.95 10.27 0.71
CA MET A 120 3.47 9.85 -0.61
C MET A 120 1.99 9.49 -0.54
N THR A 121 1.30 9.74 -1.64
CA THR A 121 -0.11 9.34 -1.78
C THR A 121 -0.21 7.99 -2.51
N ILE A 122 -0.90 7.06 -1.87
CA ILE A 122 -1.17 5.74 -2.45
C ILE A 122 -2.62 5.71 -2.92
N ASN A 123 -2.79 5.75 -4.24
CA ASN A 123 -4.09 5.59 -4.87
C ASN A 123 -4.30 4.11 -5.18
N ASN A 124 -5.45 3.58 -4.79
CA ASN A 124 -5.85 2.22 -5.16
C ASN A 124 -6.42 2.09 -6.57
N GLY A 125 -6.63 3.20 -7.28
CA GLY A 125 -6.87 3.20 -8.73
C GLY A 125 -8.25 2.70 -9.19
N PHE A 126 -9.20 2.49 -8.28
CA PHE A 126 -10.55 2.05 -8.62
C PHE A 126 -11.52 3.25 -8.66
N CYS A 127 -12.19 3.45 -9.79
CA CYS A 127 -13.33 4.34 -9.88
C CYS A 127 -14.58 3.58 -9.42
N MET A 128 -15.09 3.88 -8.22
CA MET A 128 -16.22 3.14 -7.64
C MET A 128 -17.46 3.20 -8.54
N ASP A 129 -17.70 4.34 -9.20
CA ASP A 129 -18.87 4.58 -10.05
C ASP A 129 -18.89 3.78 -11.36
N ALA A 130 -17.76 3.20 -11.76
CA ALA A 130 -17.69 2.32 -12.91
C ALA A 130 -17.83 0.83 -12.56
N LEU A 131 -17.92 0.47 -11.26
CA LEU A 131 -17.97 -0.93 -10.83
C LEU A 131 -19.36 -1.53 -11.00
N PRO A 132 -19.48 -2.77 -11.53
CA PRO A 132 -20.73 -3.50 -11.60
C PRO A 132 -21.40 -3.63 -10.22
N MET A 133 -22.73 -3.74 -10.21
CA MET A 133 -23.51 -3.87 -8.97
C MET A 133 -23.04 -5.06 -8.12
N GLY A 134 -22.73 -6.21 -8.72
CA GLY A 134 -22.22 -7.38 -7.99
C GLY A 134 -20.91 -7.10 -7.27
N VAL A 135 -19.99 -6.36 -7.89
CA VAL A 135 -18.73 -5.93 -7.25
C VAL A 135 -19.02 -5.05 -6.05
N ARG A 136 -19.94 -4.08 -6.18
CA ARG A 136 -20.34 -3.19 -5.08
C ARG A 136 -21.00 -3.93 -3.93
N VAL A 137 -21.83 -4.93 -4.23
CA VAL A 137 -22.46 -5.79 -3.22
C VAL A 137 -21.40 -6.57 -2.44
N LEU A 138 -20.43 -7.18 -3.13
CA LEU A 138 -19.36 -7.92 -2.47
C LEU A 138 -18.47 -7.03 -1.59
N MET A 139 -18.27 -5.77 -1.95
CA MET A 139 -17.52 -4.81 -1.11
C MET A 139 -18.21 -4.48 0.21
N SER A 140 -19.49 -4.82 0.40
CA SER A 140 -20.14 -4.71 1.71
C SER A 140 -19.70 -5.80 2.70
N VAL A 141 -19.02 -6.84 2.21
CA VAL A 141 -18.49 -7.93 3.04
C VAL A 141 -17.16 -7.52 3.65
N GLU A 142 -17.01 -7.77 4.96
CA GLU A 142 -15.75 -7.52 5.64
C GLU A 142 -14.59 -8.25 4.95
N HIS A 143 -13.44 -7.56 4.86
CA HIS A 143 -12.24 -8.02 4.15
C HIS A 143 -12.34 -8.09 2.62
N ILE A 144 -13.44 -7.63 2.01
CA ILE A 144 -13.55 -7.50 0.56
C ILE A 144 -13.35 -6.05 0.13
N GLY A 145 -12.14 -5.75 -0.34
CA GLY A 145 -11.85 -4.52 -1.07
C GLY A 145 -12.25 -4.58 -2.55
N PRO A 146 -12.16 -3.46 -3.28
CA PRO A 146 -12.55 -3.37 -4.69
C PRO A 146 -11.82 -4.37 -5.58
N TYR A 147 -10.52 -4.59 -5.33
CA TYR A 147 -9.72 -5.55 -6.08
C TYR A 147 -10.23 -6.99 -5.88
N THR A 148 -10.43 -7.40 -4.63
CA THR A 148 -10.97 -8.70 -4.26
C THR A 148 -12.35 -8.92 -4.86
N ALA A 149 -13.24 -7.93 -4.76
CA ALA A 149 -14.59 -7.99 -5.32
C ALA A 149 -14.57 -8.18 -6.84
N ILE A 150 -13.71 -7.45 -7.56
CA ILE A 150 -13.55 -7.61 -9.02
C ILE A 150 -13.05 -9.01 -9.36
N ARG A 151 -12.08 -9.56 -8.62
CA ARG A 151 -11.57 -10.91 -8.88
C ARG A 151 -12.62 -11.99 -8.63
N LEU A 152 -13.36 -11.89 -7.53
CA LEU A 152 -14.47 -12.81 -7.24
C LEU A 152 -15.55 -12.74 -8.33
N TYR A 153 -15.84 -11.54 -8.82
CA TYR A 153 -16.78 -11.31 -9.92
C TYR A 153 -16.26 -11.88 -11.25
N GLN A 154 -15.02 -11.58 -11.64
CA GLN A 154 -14.47 -11.95 -12.95
C GLN A 154 -14.03 -13.42 -13.05
N GLU A 155 -13.39 -13.95 -12.00
CA GLU A 155 -12.80 -15.30 -12.02
C GLU A 155 -13.79 -16.38 -11.57
N LEU A 156 -14.74 -16.04 -10.70
CA LEU A 156 -15.72 -16.99 -10.16
C LEU A 156 -17.18 -16.64 -10.48
N GLY A 157 -17.46 -15.52 -11.15
CA GLY A 157 -18.83 -15.10 -11.46
C GLY A 157 -19.67 -14.77 -10.23
N ILE A 158 -19.03 -14.40 -9.12
CA ILE A 158 -19.73 -14.14 -7.87
C ILE A 158 -20.23 -12.70 -7.88
N GLU A 159 -21.54 -12.53 -7.75
CA GLU A 159 -22.20 -11.23 -7.72
C GLU A 159 -22.91 -10.96 -6.39
N THR A 160 -23.20 -12.01 -5.61
CA THR A 160 -23.95 -11.90 -4.36
C THR A 160 -23.23 -12.53 -3.16
N VAL A 161 -23.64 -12.14 -1.95
CA VAL A 161 -23.08 -12.67 -0.70
C VAL A 161 -23.42 -14.16 -0.52
N GLU A 162 -24.58 -14.59 -1.02
CA GLU A 162 -25.01 -15.98 -1.02
C GLU A 162 -24.11 -16.84 -1.93
N GLN A 163 -23.80 -16.33 -3.12
CA GLN A 163 -22.87 -17.00 -4.05
C GLN A 163 -21.45 -17.05 -3.47
N LEU A 164 -21.02 -16.00 -2.78
CA LEU A 164 -19.73 -15.98 -2.08
C LEU A 164 -19.65 -17.10 -1.03
N LEU A 165 -20.69 -17.25 -0.21
CA LEU A 165 -20.76 -18.31 0.80
C LEU A 165 -20.74 -19.70 0.15
N GLN A 166 -21.49 -19.90 -0.93
CA GLN A 166 -21.49 -21.18 -1.66
C GLN A 166 -20.11 -21.50 -2.25
N ALA A 167 -19.44 -20.54 -2.88
CA ALA A 167 -18.11 -20.71 -3.45
C ALA A 167 -17.06 -21.02 -2.36
N ALA A 168 -17.17 -20.40 -1.19
CA ALA A 168 -16.31 -20.69 -0.05
C ALA A 168 -16.54 -22.10 0.49
N ASN A 169 -17.79 -22.55 0.60
CA ASN A 169 -18.14 -23.91 1.03
C ASN A 169 -17.65 -24.98 0.05
N ARG A 170 -17.68 -24.68 -1.25
CA ARG A 170 -17.16 -25.54 -2.31
C ARG A 170 -15.64 -25.48 -2.45
N LYS A 171 -14.95 -24.71 -1.61
CA LYS A 171 -13.49 -24.54 -1.63
C LYS A 171 -12.97 -24.01 -2.97
N GLN A 172 -13.77 -23.21 -3.67
CA GLN A 172 -13.42 -22.65 -4.98
C GLN A 172 -12.58 -21.39 -4.84
N ILE A 173 -12.80 -20.60 -3.78
CA ILE A 173 -12.08 -19.34 -3.55
C ILE A 173 -10.60 -19.62 -3.30
N ARG A 174 -10.27 -20.65 -2.50
CA ARG A 174 -8.87 -21.04 -2.22
C ARG A 174 -8.08 -21.54 -3.44
N GLN A 175 -8.75 -21.78 -4.57
CA GLN A 175 -8.10 -22.20 -5.81
C GLN A 175 -7.62 -20.99 -6.64
N LEU A 176 -8.13 -19.80 -6.35
CA LEU A 176 -7.67 -18.58 -6.99
C LEU A 176 -6.27 -18.22 -6.47
N ALA A 177 -5.37 -17.83 -7.38
CA ALA A 177 -4.03 -17.38 -7.01
C ALA A 177 -4.11 -16.23 -6.00
N GLY A 178 -3.43 -16.35 -4.85
CA GLY A 178 -3.45 -15.35 -3.77
C GLY A 178 -4.60 -15.49 -2.76
N PHE A 179 -5.51 -16.45 -2.94
CA PHE A 179 -6.52 -16.81 -1.95
C PHE A 179 -6.14 -18.14 -1.31
N GLY A 180 -5.76 -18.10 -0.04
CA GLY A 180 -5.45 -19.30 0.75
C GLY A 180 -6.61 -19.76 1.62
N ILE A 181 -6.43 -20.91 2.28
CA ILE A 181 -7.41 -21.49 3.24
C ILE A 181 -7.84 -20.46 4.30
N ARG A 182 -6.89 -19.68 4.83
CA ARG A 182 -7.16 -18.65 5.84
C ARG A 182 -7.99 -17.49 5.29
N SER A 183 -7.74 -17.08 4.04
CA SER A 183 -8.49 -16.00 3.39
C SER A 183 -9.93 -16.47 3.12
N GLU A 184 -10.10 -17.67 2.55
CA GLU A 184 -11.42 -18.25 2.33
C GLU A 184 -12.23 -18.40 3.62
N ALA A 185 -11.61 -18.86 4.71
CA ALA A 185 -12.29 -18.99 6.00
C ALA A 185 -12.79 -17.64 6.54
N ARG A 186 -12.00 -16.56 6.39
CA ARG A 186 -12.41 -15.20 6.78
C ARG A 186 -13.57 -14.69 5.94
N LEU A 187 -13.49 -14.85 4.62
CA LEU A 187 -14.55 -14.44 3.69
C LEU A 187 -15.84 -15.22 3.94
N LYS A 188 -15.74 -16.52 4.23
CA LYS A 188 -16.86 -17.36 4.62
C LYS A 188 -17.54 -16.83 5.89
N ALA A 189 -16.76 -16.59 6.95
CA ALA A 189 -17.29 -16.10 8.22
C ALA A 189 -17.98 -14.73 8.06
N ALA A 190 -17.38 -13.82 7.30
CA ALA A 190 -17.97 -12.51 7.02
C ALA A 190 -19.29 -12.63 6.23
N ALA A 191 -19.35 -13.51 5.22
CA ALA A 191 -20.58 -13.77 4.48
C ALA A 191 -21.68 -14.38 5.36
N GLU A 192 -21.33 -15.33 6.23
CA GLU A 192 -22.26 -15.95 7.19
C GLU A 192 -22.86 -14.93 8.17
N GLN A 193 -22.05 -14.01 8.68
CA GLN A 193 -22.52 -12.95 9.57
C GLN A 193 -23.57 -12.07 8.89
N ILE A 194 -23.31 -11.62 7.66
CA ILE A 194 -24.23 -10.75 6.90
C ILE A 194 -25.56 -11.46 6.62
N LEU A 195 -25.50 -12.74 6.23
CA LEU A 195 -26.70 -13.54 5.96
C LEU A 195 -27.50 -13.85 7.22
N THR A 196 -26.81 -14.08 8.35
CA THR A 196 -27.45 -14.28 9.65
C THR A 196 -28.21 -13.02 10.09
N HIS A 197 -27.58 -11.84 9.97
CA HIS A 197 -28.20 -10.57 10.34
C HIS A 197 -29.36 -10.16 9.41
N LYS A 198 -29.31 -10.52 8.13
CA LYS A 198 -30.46 -10.37 7.22
C LYS A 198 -31.67 -11.18 7.67
N ASN A 199 -31.46 -12.41 8.14
CA ASN A 199 -32.54 -13.29 8.57
C ASN A 199 -33.15 -12.86 9.92
N THR A 200 -32.35 -12.32 10.85
CA THR A 200 -32.87 -11.86 12.15
C THR A 200 -33.73 -10.59 12.03
N ASN A 201 -33.41 -9.68 11.10
CA ASN A 201 -34.18 -8.45 10.90
C ASN A 201 -35.50 -8.69 10.13
N HIS A 202 -35.65 -9.81 9.42
CA HIS A 202 -36.90 -10.16 8.74
C HIS A 202 -37.92 -10.85 9.68
N SER A 203 -37.47 -11.43 10.80
CA SER A 203 -38.33 -12.23 11.70
C SER A 203 -38.97 -11.45 12.86
N LEU A 204 -38.70 -10.14 13.01
CA LEU A 204 -39.24 -9.30 14.11
C LEU A 204 -40.28 -8.27 13.65
N GLY A 205 -40.72 -8.30 12.39
CA GLY A 205 -41.69 -7.36 11.82
C GLY A 205 -43.12 -7.90 11.63
N GLY A 206 -43.45 -9.07 12.21
CA GLY A 206 -44.72 -9.74 11.94
C GLY A 206 -45.26 -10.52 13.13
N ALA A 207 -45.60 -9.83 14.21
CA ALA A 207 -46.53 -10.34 15.21
C ALA A 207 -47.22 -9.16 15.92
N ALA A 208 -48.52 -9.04 15.63
CA ALA A 208 -49.59 -8.34 16.36
C ALA A 208 -49.47 -6.82 16.57
#